data_AF-A0A2U4A289-F1
#
_entry.id   AF-A0A2U4A289-F1
#
_cell.length_a   1.000
_cell.length_b   1.000
_cell.length_c   1.000
_cell.angle_alpha   90.00
_cell.angle_beta   90.00
_cell.angle_gamma   90.00
#
_symmetry.space_group_name_H-M   'P 1'
#
loop_
_entity.id
_entity.type
_entity.pdbx_description
1 polymer ?
#
loop_
_entity_poly.entity_id
_entity_poly.type
_entity_poly.pdbx_seq_one_letter_code
_entity_poly.pdbx_strand_id
1 'polypeptide(L)'
;MAAARVLLLSGRPESRPPFCPFSALDQQPRAPGAELPTNRGVDLAVAVVLQSSDQTVLLTRRTQTLNVSPNLWVPPGGHVEPDEELLDGGLRELWEESGLQLPQGQFSGVPLGLWESAYPPRLSWGLPKYHHIILYLLVISQESQQQLQARIQPNPREVSALMWLGPDVAAAVAATEDGTETPRHLPQDLPPSVLAVELEENGGARPLVLPTSTLLRTTPATADSKERVSTGTKFALRLWLQHLGRFSLFLHTLCFQVELG
;
A
#
# COMPACT_ATOMS: atom_id res chain seq x y z
N MET A 1 16.36 18.17 12.77
CA MET A 1 16.38 16.83 13.41
C MET A 1 15.90 15.69 12.51
N ALA A 2 15.20 15.94 11.38
CA ALA A 2 14.81 14.88 10.44
C ALA A 2 15.99 14.12 9.78
N ALA A 3 17.12 14.80 9.52
CA ALA A 3 18.28 14.19 8.85
C ALA A 3 18.97 13.06 9.66
N ALA A 4 18.80 13.01 10.98
CA ALA A 4 19.42 12.00 11.84
C ALA A 4 18.60 10.70 11.93
N ARG A 5 17.27 10.76 11.73
CA ARG A 5 16.39 9.58 11.79
C ARG A 5 16.41 8.74 10.49
N VAL A 6 16.85 9.30 9.37
CA VAL A 6 16.99 8.58 8.08
C VAL A 6 18.19 7.61 8.07
N LEU A 7 19.16 7.74 8.98
CA LEU A 7 20.31 6.82 9.06
C LEU A 7 19.90 5.36 9.40
N LEU A 8 18.77 5.13 10.07
CA LEU A 8 18.22 3.78 10.31
C LEU A 8 17.66 3.11 9.05
N LEU A 9 17.57 3.85 7.94
CA LEU A 9 17.02 3.39 6.66
C LEU A 9 18.12 3.11 5.61
N SER A 10 19.39 3.30 5.96
CA SER A 10 20.52 3.03 5.06
C SER A 10 20.49 1.56 4.58
N GLY A 11 20.46 1.35 3.27
CA GLY A 11 20.40 0.02 2.66
C GLY A 11 19.00 -0.57 2.48
N ARG A 12 17.93 0.18 2.81
CA ARG A 12 16.56 -0.24 2.49
C ARG A 12 16.22 0.07 1.02
N PRO A 13 15.39 -0.75 0.36
CA PRO A 13 14.89 -0.44 -0.97
C PRO A 13 14.12 0.89 -0.95
N GLU A 14 14.53 1.81 -1.81
CA GLU A 14 13.81 3.05 -2.10
C GLU A 14 13.31 2.97 -3.54
N SER A 15 12.05 3.31 -3.76
CA SER A 15 11.45 3.27 -5.08
C SER A 15 10.38 4.33 -5.26
N ARG A 16 9.93 4.48 -6.50
CA ARG A 16 8.92 5.45 -6.93
C ARG A 16 8.17 4.88 -8.12
N PRO A 17 6.95 5.35 -8.43
CA PRO A 17 6.26 4.86 -9.60
C PRO A 17 7.01 5.31 -10.88
N PRO A 18 6.98 4.51 -11.96
CA PRO A 18 7.63 4.90 -13.22
C PRO A 18 7.03 6.16 -13.86
N PHE A 19 5.84 6.56 -13.41
CA PHE A 19 5.12 7.76 -13.82
C PHE A 19 5.17 8.89 -12.77
N CYS A 20 6.14 8.86 -11.84
CA CYS A 20 6.33 9.88 -10.82
C CYS A 20 6.39 11.29 -11.45
N PRO A 21 5.50 12.22 -11.06
CA PRO A 21 5.43 13.54 -11.69
C PRO A 21 6.66 14.38 -11.38
N PHE A 22 7.25 14.27 -10.19
CA PHE A 22 8.47 14.99 -9.84
C PHE A 22 9.65 14.54 -10.70
N SER A 23 9.83 13.22 -10.89
CA SER A 23 10.85 12.69 -11.79
C SER A 23 10.65 13.14 -13.25
N ALA A 24 9.40 13.26 -13.70
CA ALA A 24 9.11 13.73 -15.06
C ALA A 24 9.37 15.24 -15.23
N LEU A 25 9.07 16.05 -14.21
CA LEU A 25 9.31 17.49 -14.20
C LEU A 25 10.81 17.82 -14.17
N ASP A 26 11.61 17.05 -13.43
CA ASP A 26 13.08 17.23 -13.38
C ASP A 26 13.76 16.94 -14.72
N GLN A 27 13.14 16.11 -15.57
CA GLN A 27 13.65 15.78 -16.90
C GLN A 27 13.22 16.77 -18.00
N GLN A 28 12.27 17.66 -17.71
CA GLN A 28 11.79 18.67 -18.67
C GLN A 28 12.67 19.93 -18.60
N PRO A 29 13.03 20.56 -19.73
CA PRO A 29 13.63 21.89 -19.71
C PRO A 29 12.67 22.86 -19.02
N ARG A 30 13.11 23.55 -17.95
CA ARG A 30 12.27 24.55 -17.27
C ARG A 30 11.85 25.63 -18.26
N ALA A 31 10.57 25.63 -18.64
CA ALA A 31 9.97 26.78 -19.29
C ALA A 31 9.99 27.97 -18.32
N PRO A 32 10.39 29.18 -18.75
CA PRO A 32 10.33 30.36 -17.88
C PRO A 32 8.88 30.59 -17.43
N GLY A 33 8.62 30.57 -16.12
CA GLY A 33 7.33 30.93 -15.52
C GLY A 33 6.41 29.78 -15.09
N ALA A 34 6.79 28.51 -15.28
CA ALA A 34 6.08 27.39 -14.66
C ALA A 34 6.56 27.20 -13.20
N GLU A 35 5.99 27.97 -12.28
CA GLU A 35 6.25 27.79 -10.85
C GLU A 35 5.50 26.55 -10.35
N LEU A 36 6.25 25.52 -9.93
CA LEU A 36 5.69 24.48 -9.07
C LEU A 36 5.24 25.13 -7.75
N PRO A 37 4.23 24.58 -7.06
CA PRO A 37 3.86 25.08 -5.74
C PRO A 37 5.07 25.01 -4.79
N THR A 38 5.77 26.12 -4.56
CA THR A 38 6.98 26.19 -3.73
C THR A 38 6.69 26.21 -2.23
N ASN A 39 5.41 26.23 -1.84
CA ASN A 39 4.98 26.43 -0.46
C ASN A 39 4.82 25.14 0.36
N ARG A 40 5.18 23.96 -0.17
CA ARG A 40 5.08 22.71 0.58
C ARG A 40 6.31 21.83 0.32
N GLY A 41 6.93 21.36 1.40
CA GLY A 41 8.06 20.44 1.34
C GLY A 41 7.64 19.00 1.07
N VAL A 42 8.58 18.07 1.28
CA VAL A 42 8.32 16.63 1.22
C VAL A 42 7.86 16.14 2.59
N ASP A 43 6.63 15.65 2.67
CA ASP A 43 6.05 15.12 3.90
C ASP A 43 6.53 13.67 4.15
N LEU A 44 6.65 13.27 5.42
CA LEU A 44 6.93 11.90 5.82
C LEU A 44 5.64 11.23 6.28
N ALA A 45 5.37 10.04 5.75
CA ALA A 45 4.25 9.20 6.14
C ALA A 45 4.75 7.78 6.50
N VAL A 46 3.94 7.06 7.26
CA VAL A 46 4.18 5.67 7.64
C VAL A 46 2.96 4.83 7.30
N ALA A 47 3.18 3.59 6.85
CA ALA A 47 2.09 2.63 6.61
C ALA A 47 2.48 1.24 7.10
N VAL A 48 1.54 0.55 7.74
CA VAL A 48 1.75 -0.72 8.43
C VAL A 48 1.23 -1.89 7.61
N VAL A 49 2.15 -2.72 7.13
CA VAL A 49 1.85 -4.07 6.65
C VAL A 49 1.71 -4.96 7.89
N LEU A 50 0.50 -5.07 8.42
CA LEU A 50 0.20 -5.93 9.56
C LEU A 50 0.07 -7.39 9.10
N GLN A 51 1.01 -8.25 9.48
CA GLN A 51 1.00 -9.68 9.22
C GLN A 51 0.46 -10.46 10.42
N SER A 52 -0.51 -11.34 10.18
CA SER A 52 -0.99 -12.31 11.18
C SER A 52 -0.05 -13.51 11.31
N SER A 53 -0.26 -14.36 12.33
CA SER A 53 0.44 -15.65 12.43
C SER A 53 0.13 -16.60 11.26
N ASP A 54 -0.98 -16.37 10.55
CA ASP A 54 -1.43 -17.15 9.39
C ASP A 54 -0.76 -16.70 8.07
N GLN A 55 0.22 -15.79 8.12
CA GLN A 55 0.88 -15.19 6.96
C GLN A 55 -0.07 -14.46 6.01
N THR A 56 -1.10 -13.81 6.55
CA THR A 56 -1.96 -12.90 5.80
C THR A 56 -1.73 -11.46 6.24
N VAL A 57 -1.94 -10.50 5.33
CA VAL A 57 -1.75 -9.07 5.61
C VAL A 57 -3.02 -8.26 5.50
N LEU A 58 -3.21 -7.31 6.42
CA LEU A 58 -4.38 -6.43 6.43
C LEU A 58 -4.24 -5.30 5.39
N LEU A 59 -5.28 -5.11 4.58
CA LEU A 59 -5.47 -3.91 3.77
C LEU A 59 -6.82 -3.26 4.09
N THR A 60 -6.86 -1.93 4.05
CA THR A 60 -8.06 -1.10 4.17
C THR A 60 -8.38 -0.43 2.83
N ARG A 61 -9.66 -0.30 2.51
CA ARG A 61 -10.14 0.49 1.37
C ARG A 61 -10.51 1.87 1.85
N ARG A 62 -9.75 2.88 1.41
CA ARG A 62 -10.02 4.30 1.70
C ARG A 62 -11.46 4.66 1.33
N THR A 63 -12.16 5.37 2.21
CA THR A 63 -13.56 5.73 1.96
C THR A 63 -13.71 6.69 0.76
N GLN A 64 -14.87 6.63 0.11
CA GLN A 64 -15.19 7.47 -1.06
C GLN A 64 -15.32 8.95 -0.72
N THR A 65 -15.48 9.30 0.56
CA THR A 65 -15.62 10.69 1.02
C THR A 65 -14.29 11.43 1.13
N LEU A 66 -13.15 10.73 1.01
CA LEU A 66 -11.83 11.36 1.05
C LEU A 66 -11.52 12.09 -0.27
N ASN A 67 -11.02 13.31 -0.14
CA ASN A 67 -10.61 14.14 -1.29
C ASN A 67 -9.36 13.62 -2.00
N VAL A 68 -8.54 12.82 -1.32
CA VAL A 68 -7.26 12.31 -1.83
C VAL A 68 -7.32 10.79 -1.89
N SER A 69 -7.18 10.27 -3.11
CA SER A 69 -7.08 8.84 -3.41
C SER A 69 -8.19 7.97 -2.78
N PRO A 70 -9.48 8.29 -2.98
CA PRO A 70 -10.58 7.44 -2.52
C PRO A 70 -10.56 6.07 -3.21
N ASN A 71 -11.18 5.07 -2.57
CA ASN A 71 -11.34 3.69 -3.06
C ASN A 71 -10.04 2.91 -3.27
N LEU A 72 -8.87 3.43 -2.86
CA LEU A 72 -7.63 2.67 -2.92
C LEU A 72 -7.55 1.67 -1.77
N TRP A 73 -7.11 0.47 -2.10
CA TRP A 73 -6.65 -0.53 -1.13
C TRP A 73 -5.20 -0.24 -0.74
N VAL A 74 -4.99 0.06 0.53
CA VAL A 74 -3.71 0.42 1.15
C VAL A 74 -3.56 -0.28 2.49
N PRO A 75 -2.34 -0.50 3.00
CA PRO A 75 -2.16 -0.79 4.42
C PRO A 75 -2.55 0.46 5.24
N PRO A 76 -3.04 0.31 6.49
CA PRO A 76 -3.31 1.44 7.38
C PRO A 76 -2.09 2.35 7.50
N GLY A 77 -2.30 3.66 7.43
CA GLY A 77 -1.17 4.60 7.45
C GLY A 77 -1.53 6.05 7.15
N GLY A 78 -0.67 6.94 7.63
CA GLY A 78 -0.86 8.38 7.55
C GLY A 78 0.43 9.14 7.86
N HIS A 79 0.27 10.43 8.17
CA HIS A 79 1.39 11.31 8.46
C HIS A 79 2.05 10.95 9.80
N VAL A 80 3.37 11.10 9.86
CA VAL A 80 4.10 10.99 11.13
C VAL A 80 4.02 12.33 11.86
N GLU A 81 3.60 12.32 13.12
CA GLU A 81 3.50 13.55 13.91
C GLU A 81 4.91 14.08 14.31
N PRO A 82 5.05 15.39 14.59
CA PRO A 82 6.29 15.92 15.14
C PRO A 82 6.69 15.17 16.42
N ASP A 83 7.97 14.80 16.50
CA ASP A 83 8.59 14.07 17.62
C ASP A 83 8.12 12.61 17.84
N GLU A 84 7.14 12.11 17.08
CA GLU A 84 6.66 10.73 17.13
C GLU A 84 7.70 9.73 16.57
N GLU A 85 7.85 8.56 17.20
CA GLU A 85 8.66 7.47 16.66
C GLU A 85 7.90 6.75 15.53
N LEU A 86 8.61 6.28 14.51
CA LEU A 86 8.00 5.73 13.30
C LEU A 86 7.07 4.54 13.57
N LEU A 87 7.48 3.66 14.50
CA LEU A 87 6.64 2.52 14.90
C LEU A 87 5.39 2.97 15.66
N ASP A 88 5.50 3.97 16.53
CA ASP A 88 4.38 4.50 17.29
C ASP A 88 3.35 5.15 16.36
N GLY A 89 3.81 5.94 15.39
CA GLY A 89 2.94 6.50 14.35
C GLY A 89 2.26 5.42 13.51
N GLY A 90 2.97 4.36 13.12
CA GLY A 90 2.36 3.24 12.41
C GLY A 90 1.29 2.53 13.24
N LEU A 91 1.53 2.29 14.53
CA LEU A 91 0.58 1.65 15.42
C LEU A 91 -0.63 2.54 15.74
N ARG A 92 -0.42 3.86 15.83
CA ARG A 92 -1.49 4.85 15.97
C ARG A 92 -2.40 4.83 14.74
N GLU A 93 -1.86 4.92 13.54
CA GLU A 93 -2.63 4.87 12.29
C GLU A 93 -3.39 3.53 12.13
N LEU A 94 -2.76 2.41 12.50
CA LEU A 94 -3.42 1.11 12.56
C LEU A 94 -4.65 1.16 13.50
N TRP A 95 -4.50 1.76 14.68
CA TRP A 95 -5.60 1.92 15.64
C TRP A 95 -6.69 2.87 15.14
N GLU A 96 -6.33 4.03 14.56
CA GLU A 96 -7.29 5.03 14.08
C GLU A 96 -8.18 4.49 12.94
N GLU A 97 -7.61 3.72 12.01
CA GLU A 97 -8.35 3.16 10.88
C GLU A 97 -9.12 1.86 11.23
N SER A 98 -8.52 0.99 12.03
CA SER A 98 -9.02 -0.39 12.24
C SER A 98 -9.51 -0.69 13.66
N GLY A 99 -9.24 0.19 14.62
CA GLY A 99 -9.49 -0.04 16.04
C GLY A 99 -8.55 -1.07 16.70
N LEU A 100 -7.62 -1.67 15.93
CA LEU A 100 -6.72 -2.68 16.46
C LEU A 100 -5.64 -2.08 17.34
N GLN A 101 -5.56 -2.59 18.55
CA GLN A 101 -4.42 -2.40 19.45
C GLN A 101 -3.70 -3.73 19.59
N LEU A 102 -2.40 -3.73 19.35
CA LEU A 102 -1.55 -4.91 19.47
C LEU A 102 -0.96 -4.97 20.89
N PRO A 103 -1.07 -6.11 21.59
CA PRO A 103 -0.48 -6.24 22.92
C PRO A 103 1.03 -6.08 22.89
N GLN A 104 1.58 -5.33 23.84
CA GLN A 104 3.04 -5.16 23.97
C GLN A 104 3.72 -6.54 24.12
N GLY A 105 4.83 -6.73 23.38
CA GLY A 105 5.59 -7.99 23.39
C GLY A 105 4.96 -9.12 22.56
N GLN A 106 3.79 -8.92 21.96
CA GLN A 106 3.14 -9.89 21.07
C GLN A 106 3.29 -9.55 19.58
N PHE A 107 4.16 -8.60 19.24
CA PHE A 107 4.50 -8.29 17.87
C PHE A 107 5.97 -7.85 17.73
N SER A 108 6.48 -7.90 16.51
CA SER A 108 7.76 -7.30 16.13
C SER A 108 7.58 -6.35 14.96
N GLY A 109 8.27 -5.21 14.97
CA GLY A 109 8.28 -4.25 13.87
C GLY A 109 9.61 -4.26 13.10
N VAL A 110 9.57 -4.26 11.77
CA VAL A 110 10.75 -4.11 10.92
C VAL A 110 10.45 -3.16 9.74
N PRO A 111 11.34 -2.20 9.43
CA PRO A 111 11.17 -1.38 8.23
C PRO A 111 11.36 -2.22 6.97
N LEU A 112 10.41 -2.14 6.05
CA LEU A 112 10.47 -2.79 4.74
C LEU A 112 11.23 -1.93 3.74
N GLY A 113 10.77 -0.71 3.49
CA GLY A 113 11.33 0.15 2.45
C GLY A 113 10.63 1.50 2.34
N LEU A 114 11.20 2.35 1.49
CA LEU A 114 10.75 3.73 1.25
C LEU A 114 10.10 3.86 -0.12
N TRP A 115 9.01 4.61 -0.18
CA TRP A 115 8.26 4.86 -1.41
C TRP A 115 8.01 6.36 -1.61
N GLU A 116 8.54 6.92 -2.69
CA GLU A 116 8.20 8.28 -3.12
C GLU A 116 6.83 8.29 -3.80
N SER A 117 5.90 9.05 -3.21
CA SER A 117 4.52 9.18 -3.66
C SER A 117 4.18 10.64 -3.97
N ALA A 118 3.24 10.80 -4.90
CA ALA A 118 2.71 12.09 -5.30
C ALA A 118 1.19 12.03 -5.45
N TYR A 119 0.52 13.15 -5.21
CA TYR A 119 -0.89 13.32 -5.57
C TYR A 119 -1.13 14.67 -6.26
N PRO A 120 -1.76 14.72 -7.45
CA PRO A 120 -2.12 13.57 -8.29
C PRO A 120 -0.91 12.70 -8.68
N PRO A 121 -1.09 11.40 -8.93
CA PRO A 121 0.01 10.45 -9.09
C PRO A 121 0.76 10.58 -10.42
N ARG A 122 0.21 11.30 -11.40
CA ARG A 122 0.75 11.49 -12.76
C ARG A 122 0.53 12.93 -13.21
N LEU A 123 1.40 13.45 -14.06
CA LEU A 123 1.21 14.77 -14.68
C LEU A 123 -0.05 14.84 -15.55
N SER A 124 -0.46 13.72 -16.18
CA SER A 124 -1.70 13.64 -16.95
C SER A 124 -2.97 13.81 -16.10
N TRP A 125 -2.86 13.77 -14.77
CA TRP A 125 -3.94 14.03 -13.83
C TRP A 125 -3.89 15.46 -13.26
N GLY A 126 -2.89 16.25 -13.67
CA GLY A 126 -2.60 17.60 -13.16
C GLY A 126 -1.24 17.69 -12.47
N LEU A 127 -0.83 18.92 -12.13
CA LEU A 127 0.40 19.16 -11.37
C LEU A 127 0.31 18.58 -9.95
N PRO A 128 1.39 17.98 -9.42
CA PRO A 128 1.39 17.39 -8.09
C PRO A 128 1.17 18.47 -7.01
N LYS A 129 0.23 18.20 -6.10
CA LYS A 129 -0.13 19.03 -4.94
C LYS A 129 0.47 18.52 -3.63
N TYR A 130 0.79 17.23 -3.58
CA TYR A 130 1.38 16.56 -2.42
C TYR A 130 2.59 15.73 -2.86
N HIS A 131 3.62 15.71 -2.00
CA HIS A 131 4.84 14.94 -2.16
C HIS A 131 5.12 14.24 -0.83
N HIS A 132 5.15 12.92 -0.85
CA HIS A 132 5.35 12.12 0.34
C HIS A 132 6.50 11.13 0.14
N ILE A 133 7.32 10.94 1.17
CA ILE A 133 8.07 9.71 1.36
C ILE A 133 7.29 8.84 2.35
N ILE A 134 6.89 7.65 1.91
CA ILE A 134 6.17 6.68 2.73
C ILE A 134 7.17 5.63 3.20
N LEU A 135 7.31 5.47 4.51
CA LEU A 135 8.00 4.33 5.10
C LEU A 135 7.00 3.20 5.34
N TYR A 136 7.20 2.06 4.68
CA TYR A 136 6.44 0.85 4.98
C TYR A 136 7.10 0.08 6.13
N LEU A 137 6.31 -0.20 7.18
CA LEU A 137 6.70 -1.05 8.30
C LEU A 137 5.97 -2.39 8.19
N LEU A 138 6.70 -3.49 8.35
CA LEU A 138 6.10 -4.80 8.58
C LEU A 138 5.96 -4.97 10.09
N VAL A 139 4.71 -5.17 10.54
CA VAL A 139 4.39 -5.51 11.92
C VAL A 139 3.90 -6.95 11.94
N ILE A 140 4.66 -7.84 12.56
CA ILE A 140 4.37 -9.27 12.63
C ILE A 140 3.73 -9.56 13.98
N SER A 141 2.42 -9.86 13.97
CA SER A 141 1.68 -10.25 15.17
C SER A 141 1.84 -11.75 15.45
N GLN A 142 1.84 -12.12 16.73
CA GLN A 142 1.73 -13.52 17.17
C GLN A 142 0.28 -14.03 17.10
N GLU A 143 -0.69 -13.13 16.92
CA GLU A 143 -2.11 -13.47 16.83
C GLU A 143 -2.51 -13.93 15.42
N SER A 144 -3.46 -14.85 15.36
CA SER A 144 -4.06 -15.32 14.11
C SER A 144 -4.91 -14.24 13.45
N GLN A 145 -5.17 -14.40 12.16
CA GLN A 145 -6.09 -13.56 11.42
C GLN A 145 -7.46 -13.54 12.11
N GLN A 146 -7.93 -14.69 12.59
CA GLN A 146 -9.23 -14.79 13.26
C GLN A 146 -9.27 -13.97 14.56
N GLN A 147 -8.21 -14.04 15.38
CA GLN A 147 -8.09 -13.29 16.63
C GLN A 147 -8.06 -11.79 16.38
N LEU A 148 -7.27 -11.36 15.38
CA LEU A 148 -7.21 -9.95 14.97
C LEU A 148 -8.56 -9.48 14.43
N GLN A 149 -9.13 -10.21 13.46
CA GLN A 149 -10.43 -9.89 12.84
C GLN A 149 -11.56 -9.73 13.86
N ALA A 150 -11.57 -10.55 14.93
CA ALA A 150 -12.58 -10.48 15.98
C ALA A 150 -12.56 -9.18 16.80
N ARG A 151 -11.44 -8.44 16.78
CA ARG A 151 -11.26 -7.19 17.54
C ARG A 151 -11.24 -5.94 16.67
N ILE A 152 -11.30 -6.08 15.35
CA ILE A 152 -11.36 -4.93 14.42
C ILE A 152 -12.64 -4.13 14.68
N GLN A 153 -12.46 -2.83 14.88
CA GLN A 153 -13.52 -1.83 15.01
C GLN A 153 -13.17 -0.68 14.07
N PRO A 154 -13.49 -0.82 12.78
CA PRO A 154 -12.95 0.08 11.77
C PRO A 154 -13.67 1.42 11.80
N ASN A 155 -12.94 2.50 11.51
CA ASN A 155 -13.48 3.84 11.51
C ASN A 155 -14.09 4.18 10.13
N PRO A 156 -15.42 4.31 10.01
CA PRO A 156 -16.09 4.54 8.72
C PRO A 156 -15.77 5.91 8.10
N ARG A 157 -15.13 6.82 8.87
CA ARG A 157 -14.65 8.10 8.36
C ARG A 157 -13.37 7.97 7.54
N GLU A 158 -12.59 6.92 7.78
CA GLU A 158 -11.31 6.68 7.12
C GLU A 158 -11.41 5.58 6.07
N VAL A 159 -12.10 4.49 6.42
CA VAL A 159 -12.13 3.27 5.62
C VAL A 159 -13.56 2.85 5.30
N SER A 160 -13.75 2.18 4.17
CA SER A 160 -15.03 1.65 3.71
C SER A 160 -15.05 0.12 3.65
N ALA A 161 -13.89 -0.53 3.65
CA ALA A 161 -13.77 -1.97 3.67
C ALA A 161 -12.40 -2.43 4.18
N LEU A 162 -12.29 -3.70 4.56
CA LEU A 162 -11.05 -4.34 5.02
C LEU A 162 -10.91 -5.72 4.36
N MET A 163 -9.68 -6.17 4.12
CA MET A 163 -9.42 -7.56 3.73
C MET A 163 -8.11 -8.08 4.31
N TRP A 164 -8.04 -9.40 4.44
CA TRP A 164 -6.80 -10.11 4.70
C TRP A 164 -6.31 -10.78 3.43
N LEU A 165 -5.12 -10.41 2.98
CA LEU A 165 -4.54 -10.89 1.74
C LEU A 165 -3.50 -11.99 2.02
N GLY A 166 -3.73 -13.17 1.46
CA GLY A 166 -2.77 -14.26 1.48
C GLY A 166 -1.60 -14.05 0.51
N PRO A 167 -0.51 -14.82 0.66
CA PRO A 167 0.73 -14.62 -0.09
C PRO A 167 0.56 -14.82 -1.60
N ASP A 168 -0.29 -15.76 -2.04
CA ASP A 168 -0.43 -16.07 -3.48
C ASP A 168 -1.13 -14.94 -4.24
N VAL A 169 -2.21 -14.40 -3.66
CA VAL A 169 -2.91 -13.24 -4.25
C VAL A 169 -2.02 -12.00 -4.15
N ALA A 170 -1.32 -11.80 -3.03
CA ALA A 170 -0.37 -10.70 -2.89
C ALA A 170 0.76 -10.77 -3.92
N ALA A 171 1.25 -11.96 -4.25
CA ALA A 171 2.28 -12.14 -5.28
C ALA A 171 1.78 -11.70 -6.65
N ALA A 172 0.54 -12.05 -7.02
CA ALA A 172 -0.07 -11.59 -8.27
C ALA A 172 -0.29 -10.06 -8.29
N VAL A 173 -0.76 -9.49 -7.18
CA VAL A 173 -0.92 -8.03 -7.02
C VAL A 173 0.43 -7.32 -7.13
N ALA A 174 1.47 -7.82 -6.47
CA ALA A 174 2.82 -7.25 -6.48
C ALA A 174 3.53 -7.41 -7.85
N ALA A 175 3.17 -8.43 -8.63
CA ALA A 175 3.69 -8.67 -9.98
C ALA A 175 3.04 -7.77 -11.05
N THR A 176 1.89 -7.17 -10.74
CA THR A 176 1.17 -6.27 -11.63
C THR A 176 1.93 -4.95 -11.76
N GLU A 177 2.52 -4.70 -12.93
CA GLU A 177 3.29 -3.47 -13.19
C GLU A 177 2.38 -2.31 -13.60
N ASP A 178 2.45 -1.21 -12.84
CA ASP A 178 1.79 0.03 -13.22
C ASP A 178 2.64 0.76 -14.28
N GLY A 179 2.21 0.76 -15.54
CA GLY A 179 2.90 1.49 -16.62
C GLY A 179 3.14 0.68 -17.90
N THR A 180 2.92 -0.63 -17.87
CA THR A 180 3.00 -1.50 -19.05
C THR A 180 1.61 -2.03 -19.38
N GLU A 181 1.13 -1.86 -20.61
CA GLU A 181 -0.17 -2.41 -21.06
C GLU A 181 -0.14 -3.93 -21.25
N THR A 182 1.03 -4.57 -21.09
CA THR A 182 1.19 -6.01 -21.23
C THR A 182 0.60 -6.75 -20.03
N PRO A 183 -0.45 -7.57 -20.23
CA PRO A 183 -0.93 -8.47 -19.19
C PRO A 183 0.17 -9.50 -18.91
N ARG A 184 0.70 -9.52 -17.68
CA ARG A 184 1.47 -10.68 -17.24
C ARG A 184 0.52 -11.84 -17.02
N HIS A 185 0.89 -13.04 -17.47
CA HIS A 185 0.12 -14.24 -17.20
C HIS A 185 -0.06 -14.40 -15.69
N LEU A 186 -1.31 -14.31 -15.26
CA LEU A 186 -1.69 -14.58 -13.88
C LEU A 186 -1.47 -16.07 -13.61
N PRO A 187 -1.04 -16.44 -12.39
CA PRO A 187 -1.03 -17.84 -11.97
C PRO A 187 -2.41 -18.45 -12.24
N GLN A 188 -2.44 -19.61 -12.89
CA GLN A 188 -3.69 -20.29 -13.28
C GLN A 188 -4.56 -20.67 -12.06
N ASP A 189 -3.98 -20.69 -10.85
CA ASP A 189 -4.62 -21.15 -9.61
C ASP A 189 -5.07 -20.01 -8.66
N LEU A 190 -5.14 -18.77 -9.13
CA LEU A 190 -5.68 -17.69 -8.28
C LEU A 190 -7.18 -17.86 -8.03
N PRO A 191 -7.67 -17.61 -6.80
CA PRO A 191 -9.09 -17.61 -6.55
C PRO A 191 -9.77 -16.50 -7.39
N PRO A 192 -10.99 -16.74 -7.92
CA PRO A 192 -11.70 -15.74 -8.73
C PRO A 192 -12.10 -14.50 -7.92
N SER A 193 -12.21 -14.65 -6.61
CA SER A 193 -12.54 -13.58 -5.68
C SER A 193 -11.84 -13.76 -4.33
N VAL A 194 -11.71 -12.64 -3.61
CA VAL A 194 -11.20 -12.56 -2.24
C VAL A 194 -12.33 -12.08 -1.34
N LEU A 195 -12.42 -12.62 -0.13
CA LEU A 195 -13.35 -12.13 0.87
C LEU A 195 -12.82 -10.86 1.53
N ALA A 196 -13.64 -9.82 1.51
CA ALA A 196 -13.46 -8.58 2.23
C ALA A 196 -14.65 -8.37 3.18
N VAL A 197 -14.53 -7.39 4.07
CA VAL A 197 -15.60 -6.90 4.93
C VAL A 197 -15.86 -5.46 4.54
N GLU A 198 -17.07 -5.16 4.07
CA GLU A 198 -17.50 -3.81 3.72
C GLU A 198 -18.30 -3.19 4.86
N LEU A 199 -18.07 -1.90 5.12
CA LEU A 199 -18.79 -1.13 6.13
C LEU A 199 -20.05 -0.54 5.54
N GLU A 200 -21.14 -0.62 6.30
CA GLU A 200 -22.42 -0.02 5.98
C GLU A 200 -22.55 1.36 6.64
N GLU A 201 -23.37 2.24 6.07
CA GLU A 201 -23.61 3.58 6.60
C GLU A 201 -24.20 3.59 8.02
N ASN A 202 -24.89 2.51 8.39
CA ASN A 202 -25.49 2.31 9.72
C ASN A 202 -24.47 1.86 10.80
N GLY A 203 -23.17 1.74 10.45
CA GLY A 203 -22.12 1.25 11.34
C GLY A 203 -22.00 -0.28 11.40
N GLY A 204 -22.82 -1.00 10.63
CA GLY A 204 -22.72 -2.45 10.44
C GLY A 204 -21.59 -2.83 9.49
N ALA A 205 -21.32 -4.13 9.41
CA ALA A 205 -20.34 -4.70 8.50
C ALA A 205 -20.92 -5.93 7.81
N ARG A 206 -20.66 -6.07 6.51
CA ARG A 206 -21.13 -7.20 5.71
C ARG A 206 -19.99 -7.85 4.92
N PRO A 207 -20.05 -9.16 4.65
CA PRO A 207 -19.12 -9.80 3.73
C PRO A 207 -19.23 -9.20 2.32
N LEU A 208 -18.08 -8.94 1.70
CA LEU A 208 -17.94 -8.51 0.31
C LEU A 208 -17.12 -9.54 -0.45
N VAL A 209 -17.67 -10.07 -1.53
CA VAL A 209 -16.94 -10.95 -2.46
C VAL A 209 -16.29 -10.07 -3.52
N LEU A 210 -15.00 -9.77 -3.34
CA LEU A 210 -14.27 -8.86 -4.22
C LEU A 210 -13.62 -9.64 -5.38
N PRO A 211 -13.91 -9.33 -6.65
CA PRO A 211 -13.25 -9.99 -7.78
C PRO A 211 -11.73 -9.75 -7.74
N THR A 212 -10.94 -10.80 -7.90
CA THR A 212 -9.46 -10.70 -7.90
C THR A 212 -8.96 -9.75 -8.98
N SER A 213 -9.67 -9.64 -10.11
CA SER A 213 -9.38 -8.67 -11.18
C SER A 213 -9.38 -7.21 -10.70
N THR A 214 -10.13 -6.87 -9.65
CA THR A 214 -10.13 -5.53 -9.05
C THR A 214 -8.80 -5.21 -8.37
N LEU A 215 -8.21 -6.21 -7.70
CA LEU A 215 -6.91 -6.08 -7.04
C LEU A 215 -5.74 -5.93 -8.04
N LEU A 216 -5.93 -6.48 -9.24
CA LEU A 216 -4.96 -6.50 -10.32
C LEU A 216 -5.06 -5.29 -11.26
N ARG A 217 -5.97 -4.33 -10.98
CA ARG A 217 -6.05 -3.09 -11.76
C ARG A 217 -4.77 -2.27 -11.63
N THR A 218 -4.42 -1.57 -12.70
CA THR A 218 -3.30 -0.62 -12.71
C THR A 218 -3.76 0.82 -12.54
N THR A 219 -2.83 1.71 -12.19
CA THR A 219 -3.10 3.17 -12.15
C THR A 219 -3.38 3.69 -13.55
N PRO A 220 -4.60 4.20 -13.86
CA PRO A 220 -4.96 4.61 -15.21
C PRO A 220 -4.19 5.86 -15.68
N ALA A 221 -4.14 6.06 -17.00
CA ALA A 221 -3.48 7.22 -17.60
C ALA A 221 -4.25 8.52 -17.34
N THR A 222 -5.59 8.47 -17.29
CA THR A 222 -6.48 9.59 -16.98
C THR A 222 -6.99 9.50 -15.55
N ALA A 223 -7.36 10.64 -14.98
CA ALA A 223 -7.88 10.72 -13.62
C ALA A 223 -9.13 9.85 -13.44
N ASP A 224 -9.11 9.03 -12.40
CA ASP A 224 -10.18 8.09 -12.04
C ASP A 224 -10.10 7.79 -10.53
N SER A 225 -11.23 7.42 -9.94
CA SER A 225 -11.39 6.98 -8.56
C SER A 225 -11.81 5.52 -8.45
N LYS A 226 -11.65 4.72 -9.52
CA LYS A 226 -11.92 3.28 -9.48
C LYS A 226 -11.12 2.58 -8.41
N GLU A 227 -11.82 1.68 -7.72
CA GLU A 227 -11.26 0.77 -6.75
C GLU A 227 -10.11 -0.05 -7.33
N ARG A 228 -8.97 -0.05 -6.65
CA ARG A 228 -7.74 -0.78 -7.01
C ARG A 228 -6.76 -0.78 -5.84
N VAL A 229 -5.72 -1.60 -5.93
CA VAL A 229 -4.56 -1.53 -5.02
C VAL A 229 -3.65 -0.36 -5.43
N SER A 230 -3.15 0.40 -4.45
CA SER A 230 -2.21 1.50 -4.73
C SER A 230 -0.85 0.97 -5.21
N THR A 231 -0.13 1.75 -6.03
CA THR A 231 1.20 1.35 -6.53
C THR A 231 2.21 1.18 -5.39
N GLY A 232 2.17 2.05 -4.37
CA GLY A 232 3.01 1.90 -3.19
C GLY A 232 2.68 0.62 -2.40
N THR A 233 1.40 0.25 -2.32
CA THR A 233 0.98 -1.03 -1.71
C THR A 233 1.57 -2.22 -2.46
N LYS A 234 1.57 -2.20 -3.81
CA LYS A 234 2.19 -3.27 -4.62
C LYS A 234 3.69 -3.41 -4.31
N PHE A 235 4.38 -2.29 -4.14
CA PHE A 235 5.78 -2.27 -3.69
C PHE A 235 5.94 -2.87 -2.30
N ALA A 236 5.12 -2.47 -1.32
CA ALA A 236 5.17 -3.00 0.04
C ALA A 236 4.90 -4.51 0.11
N LEU A 237 3.91 -5.01 -0.65
CA LEU A 237 3.61 -6.43 -0.76
C LEU A 237 4.77 -7.22 -1.36
N ARG A 238 5.49 -6.66 -2.34
CA ARG A 238 6.71 -7.28 -2.89
C ARG A 238 7.79 -7.46 -1.81
N LEU A 239 8.03 -6.43 -1.01
CA LEU A 239 9.01 -6.48 0.07
C LEU A 239 8.60 -7.46 1.17
N TRP A 240 7.31 -7.51 1.50
CA TRP A 240 6.76 -8.50 2.42
C TRP A 240 6.98 -9.94 1.92
N LEU A 241 6.72 -10.22 0.65
CA LEU A 241 6.95 -11.55 0.06
C LEU A 241 8.44 -11.94 0.01
N GLN A 242 9.33 -10.96 -0.16
CA GLN A 242 10.78 -11.17 -0.05
C GLN A 242 11.16 -11.51 1.40
N HIS A 243 10.56 -10.85 2.38
CA HIS A 243 10.76 -11.15 3.80
C HIS A 243 10.31 -12.56 4.16
N LEU A 244 9.20 -13.04 3.58
CA LEU A 244 8.74 -14.44 3.72
C LEU A 244 9.63 -15.46 2.97
N GLY A 245 10.59 -15.03 2.15
CA GLY A 245 11.38 -15.91 1.29
C GLY A 245 10.64 -16.45 0.06
N ARG A 246 9.45 -15.93 -0.28
CA ARG A 246 8.58 -16.46 -1.35
C ARG A 246 8.78 -15.84 -2.73
N PHE A 247 9.36 -14.64 -2.82
CA PHE A 247 9.47 -13.93 -4.11
C PHE A 247 10.44 -14.61 -5.10
N SER A 248 11.46 -15.33 -4.62
CA SER A 248 12.39 -16.08 -5.48
C SER A 248 11.77 -17.32 -6.13
N LEU A 249 10.79 -17.94 -5.48
CA LEU A 249 10.10 -19.13 -6.00
C LEU A 249 9.08 -18.77 -7.08
N PHE A 250 8.42 -17.61 -6.96
CA PHE A 250 7.40 -17.16 -7.89
C PHE A 250 7.95 -16.81 -9.29
N LEU A 251 9.14 -16.21 -9.36
CA LEU A 251 9.84 -15.97 -10.62
C LEU A 251 10.28 -17.27 -11.30
N HIS A 252 10.70 -18.27 -10.52
CA HIS A 252 11.09 -19.58 -11.05
C HIS A 252 9.90 -20.34 -11.67
N THR A 253 8.73 -20.30 -11.02
CA THR A 253 7.51 -20.93 -11.54
C THR A 253 6.97 -20.21 -12.79
N LEU A 254 7.05 -18.87 -12.85
CA LEU A 254 6.65 -18.13 -14.05
C LEU A 254 7.59 -18.39 -15.25
N CYS A 255 8.90 -18.48 -15.03
CA CYS A 255 9.86 -18.81 -16.10
C CYS A 255 9.59 -20.21 -16.69
N PHE A 256 9.29 -21.19 -15.84
CA PHE A 256 8.98 -22.55 -16.30
C PHE A 256 7.70 -22.67 -17.13
N GLN A 257 6.72 -21.80 -16.91
CA GLN A 257 5.47 -21.79 -17.71
C GLN A 257 5.62 -21.10 -19.06
N VAL A 258 6.61 -20.21 -19.24
CA VAL A 258 6.87 -19.55 -20.54
C VAL A 258 7.71 -20.43 -21.48
N GLU A 259 8.48 -21.39 -20.96
CA GLU A 259 9.30 -22.31 -21.77
C GLU A 259 8.54 -23.55 -22.29
N LEU A 260 7.27 -23.75 -21.89
CA LEU A 260 6.43 -24.88 -22.30
C LEU A 260 5.20 -24.49 -23.14
N GLY A 261 5.17 -23.27 -23.69
CA GLY A 261 4.11 -22.75 -24.56
C GLY A 261 4.52 -22.63 -26.02
#